data_AF-A0A9P0HPW5-F1
#
_entry.id   AF-A0A9P0HPW5-F1
#
_cell.length_a   1.000
_cell.length_b   1.000
_cell.length_c   1.000
_cell.angle_alpha   90.00
_cell.angle_beta   90.00
_cell.angle_gamma   90.00
#
_symmetry.space_group_name_H-M   'P 1'
#
loop_
_entity.id
_entity.type
_entity.pdbx_description
1 polymer ?
#
loop_
_entity_poly.entity_id
_entity_poly.type
_entity_poly.pdbx_seq_one_letter_code
_entity_poly.pdbx_strand_id
1 'polypeptide(L)'
;MNKEVLEVVLKKLEKESRIASIIDLQSVPALPKGENTTSTILRVTLKVILGNGRQAKKSFIMKQMITEGIYSVIHKEMTYLMEEFEDTEETLWCKFIHFDPHSSSILLEDLKVCGYSLVPRQKGLDLDHAILALRGLGKYHGMAKVLEERGIISKDEYKPWFWLNDLKPVKCILYGGISNLAKPTVRRSNYEFLLKTYHDSLVRTLDKFGFTGTKPTLEEITDTMKRVELFGLTFFAALHPSIICSSTEAFDIELVLTSEGEKGFNEDILREPGMIEELGPDITDLVERHFSALD
;
A
#
# COMPACT_ATOMS: atom_id res chain seq x y z
N MET A 1 -19.72 -9.12 -0.93
CA MET A 1 -20.91 -8.34 -0.53
C MET A 1 -22.03 -8.51 -1.56
N ASN A 2 -23.26 -8.79 -1.13
CA ASN A 2 -24.43 -8.93 -2.01
C ASN A 2 -25.16 -7.59 -2.21
N LYS A 3 -26.18 -7.57 -3.08
CA LYS A 3 -26.94 -6.38 -3.46
C LYS A 3 -27.63 -5.73 -2.25
N GLU A 4 -28.22 -6.55 -1.38
CA GLU A 4 -29.01 -6.12 -0.24
C GLU A 4 -28.13 -5.35 0.77
N VAL A 5 -26.95 -5.89 1.10
CA VAL A 5 -25.99 -5.22 1.99
C VAL A 5 -25.50 -3.91 1.37
N LEU A 6 -25.15 -3.91 0.08
CA LEU A 6 -24.71 -2.69 -0.62
C LEU A 6 -25.80 -1.60 -0.62
N GLU A 7 -27.05 -1.98 -0.83
CA GLU A 7 -28.16 -1.03 -0.83
C GLU A 7 -28.33 -0.37 0.55
N VAL A 8 -28.21 -1.14 1.64
CA VAL A 8 -28.25 -0.61 3.01
C VAL A 8 -27.07 0.32 3.31
N VAL A 9 -25.86 -0.10 2.95
CA VAL A 9 -24.61 0.67 3.15
C VAL A 9 -24.70 2.02 2.44
N LEU A 10 -25.08 2.01 1.16
CA LEU A 10 -25.12 3.23 0.34
C LEU A 10 -26.24 4.18 0.76
N LYS A 11 -27.39 3.65 1.20
CA LYS A 11 -28.47 4.47 1.79
C LYS A 11 -28.03 5.22 3.05
N LYS A 12 -27.09 4.68 3.82
CA LYS A 12 -26.59 5.28 5.06
C LYS A 12 -25.53 6.37 4.83
N LEU A 13 -24.81 6.35 3.70
CA LEU A 13 -23.59 7.15 3.49
C LEU A 13 -23.79 8.52 2.83
N GLU A 14 -24.88 8.77 2.09
CA GLU A 14 -25.05 10.05 1.37
C GLU A 14 -26.14 10.93 2.01
N LYS A 15 -25.72 12.08 2.56
CA LYS A 15 -26.63 13.17 3.01
C LYS A 15 -27.27 13.95 1.84
N GLU A 16 -26.77 13.86 0.59
CA GLU A 16 -27.18 14.79 -0.49
C GLU A 16 -27.70 14.19 -1.81
N SER A 17 -27.82 12.87 -1.97
CA SER A 17 -28.71 12.29 -3.00
C SER A 17 -29.01 10.83 -2.68
N ARG A 18 -29.98 10.62 -1.79
CA ARG A 18 -30.42 9.32 -1.29
C ARG A 18 -30.61 8.33 -2.45
N ILE A 19 -29.72 7.36 -2.59
CA ILE A 19 -29.96 6.22 -3.47
C ILE A 19 -31.27 5.56 -3.00
N ALA A 20 -32.29 5.57 -3.85
CA ALA A 20 -33.61 5.01 -3.55
C ALA A 20 -33.60 3.48 -3.70
N SER A 21 -33.01 2.99 -4.79
CA SER A 21 -32.88 1.55 -5.06
C SER A 21 -31.75 1.24 -6.03
N ILE A 22 -31.25 0.00 -5.97
CA ILE A 22 -30.32 -0.56 -6.97
C ILE A 22 -31.12 -1.33 -8.03
N ILE A 23 -31.02 -0.90 -9.29
CA ILE A 23 -31.65 -1.58 -10.44
C ILE A 23 -30.80 -2.78 -10.85
N ASP A 24 -29.50 -2.55 -11.00
CA ASP A 24 -28.55 -3.48 -11.60
C ASP A 24 -27.22 -3.38 -10.86
N LEU A 25 -26.57 -4.52 -10.70
CA LEU A 25 -25.29 -4.68 -10.03
C LEU A 25 -24.41 -5.59 -10.87
N GLN A 26 -23.25 -5.08 -11.25
CA GLN A 26 -22.23 -5.84 -11.97
C GLN A 26 -20.93 -5.79 -11.18
N SER A 27 -20.34 -6.97 -10.95
CA SER A 27 -19.02 -7.12 -10.34
C SER A 27 -18.09 -7.79 -11.34
N VAL A 28 -16.99 -7.14 -11.68
CA VAL A 28 -15.97 -7.67 -12.61
C VAL A 28 -14.58 -7.48 -12.00
N PRO A 29 -13.55 -8.27 -12.38
CA PRO A 29 -12.17 -7.99 -12.00
C PRO A 29 -11.78 -6.55 -12.30
N ALA A 30 -11.25 -5.84 -11.31
CA ALA A 30 -10.85 -4.44 -11.47
C ALA A 30 -9.54 -4.29 -12.26
N LEU A 31 -8.72 -5.33 -12.22
CA LEU A 31 -7.36 -5.42 -12.74
C LEU A 31 -7.18 -6.72 -13.56
N PRO A 32 -6.21 -6.76 -14.49
CA PRO A 32 -5.78 -8.00 -15.14
C PRO A 32 -5.29 -9.06 -14.15
N LYS A 33 -5.26 -10.33 -14.57
CA LYS A 33 -4.68 -11.44 -13.78
C LYS A 33 -3.22 -11.12 -13.45
N GLY A 34 -2.81 -11.33 -12.20
CA GLY A 34 -1.45 -11.07 -11.72
C GLY A 34 -1.19 -9.64 -11.24
N GLU A 35 -2.11 -8.70 -11.45
CA GLU A 35 -1.99 -7.31 -10.94
C GLU A 35 -2.72 -7.11 -9.59
N ASN A 36 -3.48 -8.10 -9.13
CA ASN A 36 -4.33 -8.02 -7.94
C ASN A 36 -3.60 -8.28 -6.60
N THR A 37 -2.29 -8.56 -6.66
CA THR A 37 -1.44 -8.87 -5.50
C THR A 37 -2.09 -9.96 -4.64
N THR A 38 -1.91 -9.93 -3.32
CA THR A 38 -2.42 -10.88 -2.32
C THR A 38 -3.91 -10.73 -2.04
N SER A 39 -4.71 -10.28 -3.00
CA SER A 39 -6.13 -9.96 -2.80
C SER A 39 -6.97 -10.16 -4.06
N THR A 40 -8.27 -10.38 -3.88
CA THR A 40 -9.24 -10.28 -4.99
C THR A 40 -9.78 -8.86 -5.05
N ILE A 41 -9.63 -8.20 -6.20
CA ILE A 41 -10.05 -6.81 -6.41
C ILE A 41 -11.12 -6.77 -7.51
N LEU A 42 -12.35 -6.43 -7.13
CA LEU A 42 -13.50 -6.36 -8.02
C LEU A 42 -13.96 -4.90 -8.17
N ARG A 43 -14.25 -4.48 -9.40
CA ARG A 43 -14.96 -3.24 -9.67
C ARG A 43 -16.45 -3.53 -9.67
N VAL A 44 -17.15 -2.89 -8.74
CA VAL A 44 -18.60 -3.01 -8.56
C VAL A 44 -19.27 -1.79 -9.19
N THR A 45 -20.00 -2.01 -10.28
CA THR A 45 -20.75 -0.99 -10.99
C THR A 45 -22.25 -1.15 -10.68
N LEU A 46 -22.87 -0.07 -10.23
CA LEU A 46 -24.29 -0.03 -9.89
C LEU A 46 -25.05 0.91 -10.84
N LYS A 47 -26.21 0.47 -11.33
CA LYS A 47 -27.24 1.37 -11.84
C LYS A 47 -28.24 1.61 -10.73
N VAL A 48 -28.41 2.85 -10.31
CA VAL A 48 -29.23 3.22 -9.16
C VAL A 48 -30.33 4.20 -9.58
N ILE A 49 -31.45 4.17 -8.87
CA ILE A 49 -32.44 5.25 -8.86
C ILE A 49 -32.10 6.15 -7.67
N LEU A 50 -31.97 7.45 -7.92
CA LEU A 50 -31.80 8.47 -6.89
C LEU A 50 -33.15 8.86 -6.30
N GLY A 51 -33.16 9.50 -5.14
CA GLY A 51 -34.39 9.90 -4.43
C GLY A 51 -35.28 10.88 -5.21
N ASN A 52 -34.75 11.54 -6.23
CA ASN A 52 -35.50 12.38 -7.17
C ASN A 52 -36.00 11.62 -8.41
N GLY A 53 -35.90 10.29 -8.43
CA GLY A 53 -36.31 9.43 -9.54
C GLY A 53 -35.31 9.32 -10.70
N ARG A 54 -34.23 10.11 -10.72
CA ARG A 54 -33.22 10.04 -11.78
C ARG A 54 -32.40 8.75 -11.66
N GLN A 55 -31.99 8.22 -12.80
CA GLN A 55 -31.02 7.13 -12.82
C GLN A 55 -29.59 7.66 -12.80
N ALA A 56 -28.71 6.96 -12.11
CA ALA A 56 -27.28 7.24 -12.09
C ALA A 56 -26.47 5.95 -12.13
N LYS A 57 -25.23 6.06 -12.61
CA LYS A 57 -24.22 5.00 -12.55
C LYS A 57 -23.23 5.33 -11.44
N LYS A 58 -22.97 4.39 -10.54
CA LYS A 58 -21.95 4.51 -9.47
C LYS A 58 -20.93 3.39 -9.63
N SER A 59 -19.67 3.65 -9.29
CA SER A 59 -18.57 2.69 -9.39
C SER A 59 -17.78 2.66 -8.08
N PHE A 60 -17.44 1.46 -7.64
CA PHE A 60 -16.72 1.20 -6.40
C PHE A 60 -15.69 0.09 -6.59
N ILE A 61 -14.70 0.04 -5.70
CA ILE A 61 -13.74 -1.07 -5.61
C ILE A 61 -14.07 -1.90 -4.38
N MET A 62 -14.38 -3.17 -4.58
CA MET A 62 -14.50 -4.15 -3.52
C MET A 62 -13.21 -4.98 -3.47
N LYS A 63 -12.51 -4.92 -2.35
CA LYS A 63 -11.29 -5.71 -2.12
C LYS A 63 -11.58 -6.75 -1.05
N GLN A 64 -11.38 -8.02 -1.40
CA GLN A 64 -11.47 -9.15 -0.47
C GLN A 64 -10.08 -9.47 0.04
N MET A 65 -9.92 -9.41 1.36
CA MET A 65 -8.65 -9.60 2.05
C MET A 65 -8.82 -10.54 3.25
N ILE A 66 -7.70 -11.01 3.78
CA ILE A 66 -7.64 -11.69 5.08
C ILE A 66 -7.55 -10.64 6.22
N THR A 67 -7.22 -9.37 5.93
CA THR A 67 -7.01 -8.35 6.96
C THR A 67 -8.31 -7.69 7.43
N GLU A 68 -8.49 -7.67 8.74
CA GLU A 68 -9.55 -6.93 9.43
C GLU A 68 -9.47 -5.44 9.10
N GLY A 69 -10.61 -4.73 9.13
CA GLY A 69 -10.80 -3.35 8.64
C GLY A 69 -9.97 -2.23 9.30
N ILE A 70 -8.72 -2.46 9.68
CA ILE A 70 -7.73 -1.52 10.23
C ILE A 70 -7.65 -0.23 9.41
N TYR A 71 -7.68 -0.33 8.08
CA TYR A 71 -7.66 0.84 7.19
C TYR A 71 -8.84 1.79 7.42
N SER A 72 -10.00 1.26 7.84
CA SER A 72 -11.20 2.08 8.09
C SER A 72 -11.02 3.00 9.29
N VAL A 73 -10.32 2.53 10.33
CA VAL A 73 -10.03 3.31 11.53
C VAL A 73 -8.94 4.32 11.20
N ILE A 74 -7.80 3.85 10.69
CA ILE A 74 -6.64 4.73 10.44
C ILE A 74 -6.98 5.87 9.48
N HIS A 75 -7.58 5.60 8.32
CA HIS A 75 -7.88 6.65 7.33
C HIS A 75 -8.90 7.66 7.84
N LYS A 76 -9.88 7.20 8.64
CA LYS A 76 -10.90 8.07 9.23
C LYS A 76 -10.27 9.00 10.27
N GLU A 77 -9.49 8.45 11.19
CA GLU A 77 -8.82 9.23 12.24
C GLU A 77 -7.76 10.18 11.66
N MET A 78 -7.08 9.77 10.58
CA MET A 78 -6.20 10.67 9.83
C MET A 78 -6.98 11.81 9.14
N THR A 79 -8.18 11.55 8.63
CA THR A 79 -9.04 12.59 8.03
C THR A 79 -9.48 13.60 9.10
N TYR A 80 -9.89 13.14 10.29
CA TYR A 80 -10.20 14.03 11.40
C TYR A 80 -9.00 14.83 11.89
N LEU A 81 -7.82 14.22 11.92
CA LEU A 81 -6.58 14.93 12.25
C LEU A 81 -6.29 16.04 11.23
N MET A 82 -6.52 15.79 9.93
CA MET A 82 -6.40 16.84 8.90
C MET A 82 -7.43 17.96 9.11
N GLU A 83 -8.69 17.63 9.39
CA GLU A 83 -9.75 18.61 9.67
C GLU A 83 -9.45 19.46 10.91
N GLU A 84 -8.96 18.85 11.99
CA GLU A 84 -8.58 19.52 13.25
C GLU A 84 -7.51 20.60 13.03
N PHE A 85 -6.57 20.37 12.12
CA PHE A 85 -5.47 21.30 11.80
C PHE A 85 -5.71 22.08 10.51
N GLU A 86 -6.95 22.07 9.99
CA GLU A 86 -7.33 22.75 8.75
C GLU A 86 -6.41 22.41 7.56
N ASP A 87 -5.91 21.17 7.51
CA ASP A 87 -5.06 20.69 6.41
C ASP A 87 -5.91 20.42 5.16
N THR A 88 -5.79 21.30 4.17
CA THR A 88 -6.49 21.19 2.89
C THR A 88 -5.71 20.45 1.81
N GLU A 89 -4.55 19.85 2.13
CA GLU A 89 -3.82 19.01 1.19
C GLU A 89 -4.64 17.77 0.80
N GLU A 90 -4.37 17.22 -0.39
CA GLU A 90 -5.02 16.00 -0.85
C GLU A 90 -4.69 14.80 0.07
N THR A 91 -5.69 13.94 0.28
CA THR A 91 -5.52 12.69 1.06
C THR A 91 -4.76 11.65 0.24
N LEU A 92 -3.92 10.86 0.94
CA LEU A 92 -3.11 9.81 0.31
C LEU A 92 -3.87 8.49 0.12
N TRP A 93 -5.12 8.42 0.57
CA TRP A 93 -5.98 7.25 0.51
C TRP A 93 -7.28 7.60 -0.20
N CYS A 94 -7.86 6.61 -0.85
CA CYS A 94 -9.22 6.71 -1.37
C CYS A 94 -10.25 6.73 -0.23
N LYS A 95 -11.46 7.23 -0.52
CA LYS A 95 -12.54 7.22 0.47
C LYS A 95 -12.90 5.79 0.85
N PHE A 96 -12.83 5.50 2.15
CA PHE A 96 -13.34 4.27 2.74
C PHE A 96 -14.87 4.32 2.83
N ILE A 97 -15.54 3.30 2.31
CA ILE A 97 -17.01 3.27 2.23
C ILE A 97 -17.57 2.32 3.29
N HIS A 98 -17.08 1.08 3.33
CA HIS A 98 -17.59 0.06 4.25
C HIS A 98 -16.64 -1.12 4.43
N PHE A 99 -16.71 -1.79 5.57
CA PHE A 99 -16.12 -3.10 5.81
C PHE A 99 -17.24 -4.08 6.15
N ASP A 100 -17.32 -5.16 5.37
CA ASP A 100 -18.21 -6.28 5.60
C ASP A 100 -17.42 -7.43 6.25
N PRO A 101 -17.57 -7.65 7.57
CA PRO A 101 -16.84 -8.69 8.29
C PRO A 101 -17.29 -10.10 7.89
N HIS A 102 -18.50 -10.29 7.35
CA HIS A 102 -18.98 -11.61 6.96
C HIS A 102 -18.27 -12.13 5.71
N SER A 103 -17.94 -11.25 4.78
CA SER A 103 -17.22 -11.61 3.55
C SER A 103 -15.75 -11.17 3.52
N SER A 104 -15.22 -10.71 4.67
CA SER A 104 -13.88 -10.13 4.81
C SER A 104 -13.53 -9.18 3.66
N SER A 105 -14.47 -8.28 3.35
CA SER A 105 -14.34 -7.38 2.21
C SER A 105 -14.48 -5.92 2.60
N ILE A 106 -13.65 -5.09 1.99
CA ILE A 106 -13.75 -3.63 2.08
C ILE A 106 -14.29 -3.06 0.78
N LEU A 107 -15.11 -2.03 0.91
CA LEU A 107 -15.63 -1.23 -0.19
C LEU A 107 -14.96 0.15 -0.15
N LEU A 108 -14.42 0.55 -1.29
CA LEU A 108 -13.60 1.73 -1.47
C LEU A 108 -14.10 2.52 -2.68
N GLU A 109 -13.77 3.81 -2.72
CA GLU A 109 -13.94 4.66 -3.89
C GLU A 109 -13.15 4.14 -5.10
N ASP A 110 -13.76 4.20 -6.28
CA ASP A 110 -13.10 3.85 -7.54
C ASP A 110 -12.32 5.03 -8.11
N LEU A 111 -11.03 5.10 -7.77
CA LEU A 111 -10.12 6.16 -8.22
C LEU A 111 -10.02 6.28 -9.75
N LYS A 112 -10.35 5.21 -10.51
CA LYS A 112 -10.38 5.29 -11.97
C LYS A 112 -11.44 6.28 -12.48
N VAL A 113 -12.53 6.47 -11.73
CA VAL A 113 -13.55 7.48 -12.04
C VAL A 113 -13.03 8.90 -11.81
N CYS A 114 -12.11 9.07 -10.87
CA CYS A 114 -11.45 10.35 -10.57
C CYS A 114 -10.28 10.65 -11.53
N GLY A 115 -10.05 9.82 -12.55
CA GLY A 115 -9.00 10.03 -13.56
C GLY A 115 -7.66 9.40 -13.23
N TYR A 116 -7.53 8.68 -12.11
CA TYR A 116 -6.29 7.98 -11.77
C TYR A 116 -6.04 6.76 -12.67
N SER A 117 -4.77 6.51 -12.96
CA SER A 117 -4.30 5.36 -13.74
C SER A 117 -3.16 4.64 -13.04
N LEU A 118 -3.12 3.30 -13.19
CA LEU A 118 -2.04 2.49 -12.64
C LEU A 118 -0.82 2.50 -13.57
N VAL A 119 0.36 2.72 -13.02
CA VAL A 119 1.64 2.54 -13.73
C VAL A 119 2.01 1.05 -13.70
N PRO A 120 2.43 0.44 -14.82
CA PRO A 120 2.90 -0.94 -14.81
C PRO A 120 4.05 -1.12 -13.82
N ARG A 121 3.91 -2.08 -12.89
CA ARG A 121 4.87 -2.32 -11.80
C ARG A 121 6.29 -2.60 -12.29
N GLN A 122 6.43 -3.21 -13.47
CA GLN A 122 7.71 -3.52 -14.12
C GLN A 122 8.49 -2.27 -14.53
N LYS A 123 7.82 -1.12 -14.68
CA LYS A 123 8.50 0.12 -15.11
C LYS A 123 9.11 0.89 -13.95
N GLY A 124 8.69 0.63 -12.72
CA GLY A 124 9.01 1.45 -11.55
C GLY A 124 8.56 2.91 -11.68
N LEU A 125 8.65 3.66 -10.59
CA LEU A 125 8.42 5.11 -10.63
C LEU A 125 9.62 5.84 -11.27
N ASP A 126 9.33 6.93 -11.97
CA ASP A 126 10.34 7.94 -12.27
C ASP A 126 10.64 8.78 -11.02
N LEU A 127 11.60 9.71 -11.13
CA LEU A 127 12.07 10.50 -9.99
C LEU A 127 10.96 11.37 -9.38
N ASP A 128 10.17 12.04 -10.21
CA ASP A 128 9.11 12.96 -9.74
C ASP A 128 8.02 12.20 -8.98
N HIS A 129 7.59 11.05 -9.51
CA HIS A 129 6.62 10.20 -8.83
C HIS A 129 7.21 9.53 -7.59
N ALA A 130 8.49 9.17 -7.58
CA ALA A 130 9.16 8.63 -6.39
C ALA A 130 9.24 9.68 -5.26
N ILE A 131 9.53 10.94 -5.59
CA ILE A 131 9.50 12.07 -4.65
C ILE A 131 8.09 12.23 -4.07
N LEU A 132 7.06 12.21 -4.92
CA LEU A 132 5.67 12.32 -4.49
C LEU A 132 5.28 11.18 -3.54
N ALA A 133 5.63 9.94 -3.90
CA ALA A 133 5.36 8.75 -3.09
C ALA A 133 6.06 8.81 -1.72
N LEU A 134 7.33 9.23 -1.65
CA LEU A 134 8.07 9.33 -0.39
C LEU A 134 7.60 10.49 0.48
N ARG A 135 7.16 11.61 -0.12
CA ARG A 135 6.49 12.68 0.63
C ARG A 135 5.19 12.18 1.24
N GLY A 136 4.39 11.45 0.47
CA GLY A 136 3.18 10.80 0.94
C GLY A 136 3.46 9.83 2.08
N LEU A 137 4.44 8.94 1.92
CA LEU A 137 4.81 7.97 2.94
C LEU A 137 5.27 8.65 4.25
N GLY A 138 6.08 9.70 4.15
CA GLY A 138 6.50 10.49 5.32
C GLY A 138 5.32 11.16 6.02
N LYS A 139 4.36 11.71 5.26
CA LYS A 139 3.12 12.29 5.82
C LYS A 139 2.27 11.23 6.51
N TYR A 140 2.03 10.09 5.84
CA TYR A 140 1.26 8.99 6.39
C TYR A 140 1.85 8.47 7.70
N HIS A 141 3.17 8.23 7.75
CA HIS A 141 3.84 7.79 8.97
C HIS A 141 3.83 8.85 10.08
N GLY A 142 4.00 10.13 9.74
CA GLY A 142 3.93 11.22 10.71
C GLY A 142 2.55 11.30 11.38
N MET A 143 1.48 11.25 10.58
CA MET A 143 0.10 11.24 11.10
C MET A 143 -0.17 10.00 11.94
N ALA A 144 0.24 8.81 11.49
CA ALA A 144 0.09 7.57 12.26
C ALA A 144 0.80 7.69 13.63
N LYS A 145 2.00 8.27 13.65
CA LYS A 145 2.76 8.45 14.89
C LYS A 145 2.08 9.42 15.87
N VAL A 146 1.43 10.47 15.37
CA VAL A 146 0.61 11.38 16.19
C VAL A 146 -0.61 10.67 16.75
N LEU A 147 -1.31 9.87 15.94
CA LEU A 147 -2.45 9.08 16.41
C LEU A 147 -2.03 8.05 17.47
N GLU A 148 -0.84 7.45 17.32
CA GLU A 148 -0.25 6.57 18.33
C GLU A 148 0.03 7.33 19.64
N GLU A 149 0.65 8.52 19.58
CA GLU A 149 0.90 9.35 20.77
C GLU A 149 -0.38 9.74 21.50
N ARG A 150 -1.46 9.97 20.75
CA ARG A 150 -2.79 10.26 21.29
C ARG A 150 -3.54 9.02 21.82
N GLY A 151 -2.97 7.83 21.66
CA GLY A 151 -3.60 6.56 22.07
C GLY A 151 -4.82 6.16 21.24
N ILE A 152 -4.99 6.73 20.04
CA ILE A 152 -6.10 6.43 19.12
C ILE A 152 -5.85 5.13 18.37
N ILE A 153 -4.58 4.85 18.05
CA ILE A 153 -4.14 3.59 17.43
C ILE A 153 -3.04 2.96 18.29
N SER A 154 -2.95 1.64 18.31
CA SER A 154 -1.90 0.93 19.06
C SER A 154 -1.13 -0.05 18.19
N LYS A 155 0.19 -0.12 18.41
CA LYS A 155 1.04 -1.16 17.82
C LYS A 155 0.64 -2.57 18.25
N ASP A 156 0.00 -2.71 19.40
CA ASP A 156 -0.42 -4.01 19.91
C ASP A 156 -1.64 -4.58 19.17
N GLU A 157 -2.39 -3.77 18.43
CA GLU A 157 -3.55 -4.20 17.65
C GLU A 157 -3.15 -5.00 16.39
N TYR A 158 -1.86 -5.01 16.04
CA TYR A 158 -1.34 -5.76 14.88
C TYR A 158 -1.03 -7.24 15.20
N LYS A 159 -1.19 -7.68 16.47
CA LYS A 159 -0.70 -8.95 17.04
C LYS A 159 -1.03 -10.28 16.33
N PRO A 160 -2.09 -10.46 15.53
CA PRO A 160 -2.22 -11.71 14.78
C PRO A 160 -1.31 -11.79 13.53
N TRP A 161 -0.74 -10.66 13.07
CA TRP A 161 0.03 -10.60 11.81
C TRP A 161 1.54 -10.64 12.06
N PHE A 162 2.15 -11.82 12.09
CA PHE A 162 3.58 -11.96 12.42
C PHE A 162 4.52 -11.04 11.60
N TRP A 163 4.18 -10.76 10.34
CA TRP A 163 4.90 -9.82 9.47
C TRP A 163 4.88 -8.36 9.94
N LEU A 164 3.86 -7.94 10.69
CA LEU A 164 3.67 -6.57 11.19
C LEU A 164 4.09 -6.39 12.65
N ASN A 165 4.31 -7.49 13.38
CA ASN A 165 4.59 -7.47 14.81
C ASN A 165 6.08 -7.51 15.16
N ASP A 166 6.93 -7.98 14.27
CA ASP A 166 8.37 -7.93 14.44
C ASP A 166 8.96 -6.71 13.69
N LEU A 167 9.64 -5.84 14.45
CA LEU A 167 10.31 -4.65 13.96
C LEU A 167 11.36 -4.95 12.88
N LYS A 168 11.94 -6.15 12.85
CA LYS A 168 12.92 -6.55 11.83
C LYS A 168 12.27 -6.70 10.45
N PRO A 169 11.30 -7.61 10.22
CA PRO A 169 10.54 -7.69 8.98
C PRO A 169 9.94 -6.35 8.52
N VAL A 170 9.34 -5.57 9.43
CA VAL A 170 8.74 -4.27 9.09
C VAL A 170 9.78 -3.28 8.54
N LYS A 171 10.93 -3.16 9.19
CA LYS A 171 12.02 -2.28 8.70
C LYS A 171 12.56 -2.75 7.36
N CYS A 172 12.55 -4.06 7.10
CA CYS A 172 13.04 -4.63 5.86
C CYS A 172 12.04 -4.48 4.71
N ILE A 173 10.73 -4.47 5.00
CA ILE A 173 9.70 -4.07 4.03
C ILE A 173 9.84 -2.60 3.65
N LEU A 174 10.18 -1.71 4.60
CA LEU A 174 10.44 -0.30 4.28
C LEU A 174 11.70 -0.14 3.42
N TYR A 175 12.79 -0.83 3.76
CA TYR A 175 14.00 -0.86 2.94
C TYR A 175 13.72 -1.42 1.54
N GLY A 176 13.10 -2.60 1.47
CA GLY A 176 12.69 -3.22 0.23
C GLY A 176 11.75 -2.32 -0.56
N GLY A 177 10.77 -1.68 0.09
CA GLY A 177 9.85 -0.73 -0.53
C GLY A 177 10.57 0.43 -1.19
N ILE A 178 11.51 1.09 -0.49
CA ILE A 178 12.34 2.17 -1.06
C ILE A 178 13.22 1.65 -2.20
N SER A 179 13.77 0.44 -2.05
CA SER A 179 14.60 -0.23 -3.06
C SER A 179 13.79 -0.68 -4.28
N ASN A 180 12.48 -0.87 -4.14
CA ASN A 180 11.57 -1.28 -5.22
C ASN A 180 10.80 -0.10 -5.84
N LEU A 181 10.78 1.06 -5.18
CA LEU A 181 9.87 2.15 -5.48
C LEU A 181 10.11 2.76 -6.87
N ALA A 182 11.37 3.01 -7.19
CA ALA A 182 11.78 3.68 -8.41
C ALA A 182 12.59 2.75 -9.31
N LYS A 183 12.72 3.14 -10.58
CA LYS A 183 13.64 2.50 -11.53
C LYS A 183 15.03 2.29 -10.90
N PRO A 184 15.70 1.15 -11.16
CA PRO A 184 17.00 0.86 -10.55
C PRO A 184 18.04 1.97 -10.68
N THR A 185 18.08 2.63 -11.84
CA THR A 185 19.00 3.76 -12.09
C THR A 185 18.62 5.01 -11.30
N VAL A 186 17.32 5.30 -11.18
CA VAL A 186 16.80 6.46 -10.45
C VAL A 186 17.07 6.29 -8.95
N ARG A 187 16.73 5.14 -8.36
CA ARG A 187 16.96 4.92 -6.92
C ARG A 187 18.44 5.00 -6.55
N ARG A 188 19.33 4.36 -7.32
CA ARG A 188 20.77 4.33 -7.01
C ARG A 188 21.42 5.71 -7.09
N SER A 189 21.09 6.48 -8.13
CA SER A 189 21.65 7.82 -8.31
C SER A 189 21.06 8.88 -7.39
N ASN A 190 19.91 8.62 -6.75
CA ASN A 190 19.18 9.61 -5.94
C ASN A 190 18.90 9.13 -4.50
N TYR A 191 19.51 8.04 -4.03
CA TYR A 191 19.13 7.38 -2.78
C TYR A 191 19.11 8.33 -1.58
N GLU A 192 20.19 9.08 -1.37
CA GLU A 192 20.28 10.05 -0.25
C GLU A 192 19.22 11.14 -0.35
N PHE A 193 18.96 11.64 -1.56
CA PHE A 193 17.95 12.67 -1.81
C PHE A 193 16.52 12.14 -1.57
N LEU A 194 16.24 10.90 -1.98
CA LEU A 194 14.97 10.24 -1.74
C LEU A 194 14.75 9.99 -0.25
N LEU A 195 15.77 9.50 0.47
CA LEU A 195 15.70 9.28 1.91
C LEU A 195 15.48 10.59 2.68
N LYS A 196 16.19 11.65 2.29
CA LYS A 196 16.00 13.00 2.82
C LYS A 196 14.59 13.53 2.54
N THR A 197 14.05 13.29 1.33
CA THR A 197 12.68 13.68 0.97
C THR A 197 11.64 13.04 1.89
N TYR A 198 11.79 11.74 2.19
CA TYR A 198 10.96 11.04 3.16
C TYR A 198 11.08 11.65 4.56
N HIS A 199 12.31 11.82 5.06
CA HIS A 199 12.59 12.40 6.38
C HIS A 199 11.99 13.80 6.53
N ASP A 200 12.22 14.69 5.57
CA ASP A 200 11.73 16.07 5.62
C ASP A 200 10.20 16.12 5.64
N SER A 201 9.54 15.22 4.91
CA SER A 201 8.09 15.09 4.94
C SER A 201 7.57 14.57 6.27
N LEU A 202 8.24 13.57 6.84
CA LEU A 202 7.93 13.02 8.16
C LEU A 202 8.04 14.08 9.25
N VAL A 203 9.18 14.76 9.36
CA VAL A 203 9.44 15.79 10.39
C VAL A 203 8.47 16.95 10.25
N ARG A 204 8.27 17.48 9.03
CA ARG A 204 7.28 18.55 8.77
C ARG A 204 5.87 18.15 9.21
N THR A 205 5.50 16.88 8.99
CA THR A 205 4.17 16.38 9.36
C THR A 205 4.03 16.23 10.88
N LEU A 206 5.05 15.71 11.55
CA LEU A 206 5.09 15.62 13.01
C LEU A 206 4.96 17.02 13.65
N ASP A 207 5.68 18.01 13.11
CA ASP A 207 5.57 19.41 13.55
C ASP A 207 4.17 19.97 13.32
N LYS A 208 3.62 19.80 12.11
CA LYS A 208 2.29 20.32 11.73
C LYS A 208 1.18 19.82 12.65
N PHE A 209 1.20 18.53 12.99
CA PHE A 209 0.13 17.89 13.77
C PHE A 209 0.42 17.83 15.28
N GLY A 210 1.41 18.59 15.75
CA GLY A 210 1.65 18.80 17.18
C GLY A 210 2.24 17.59 17.92
N PHE A 211 3.06 16.76 17.26
CA PHE A 211 3.77 15.67 17.91
C PHE A 211 4.74 16.20 18.97
N THR A 212 4.70 15.62 20.18
CA THR A 212 5.50 16.09 21.32
C THR A 212 6.72 15.24 21.63
N GLY A 213 6.76 13.99 21.13
CA GLY A 213 7.89 13.10 21.29
C GLY A 213 9.15 13.47 20.48
N THR A 214 10.19 12.66 20.65
CA THR A 214 11.46 12.83 19.91
C THR A 214 11.27 12.52 18.42
N LYS A 215 11.64 13.48 17.57
CA LYS A 215 11.62 13.33 16.11
C LYS A 215 12.92 12.67 15.64
N PRO A 216 12.86 11.73 14.69
CA PRO A 216 14.06 11.07 14.20
C PRO A 216 14.92 12.05 13.40
N THR A 217 16.24 11.93 13.51
CA THR A 217 17.18 12.67 12.66
C THR A 217 17.40 11.95 11.33
N LEU A 218 17.86 12.68 10.32
CA LEU A 218 18.24 12.07 9.03
C LEU A 218 19.35 11.05 9.21
N GLU A 219 20.29 11.29 10.13
CA GLU A 219 21.38 10.37 10.46
C GLU A 219 20.85 9.07 11.08
N GLU A 220 19.94 9.15 12.07
CA GLU A 220 19.32 7.98 12.70
C GLU A 220 18.54 7.11 11.70
N ILE A 221 17.82 7.74 10.76
CA ILE A 221 17.14 7.03 9.68
C ILE A 221 18.16 6.40 8.74
N THR A 222 19.19 7.13 8.34
CA THR A 222 20.25 6.64 7.44
C THR A 222 20.98 5.45 8.03
N ASP A 223 21.36 5.51 9.30
CA ASP A 223 22.02 4.41 10.00
C ASP A 223 21.10 3.21 10.19
N THR A 224 19.81 3.47 10.41
CA THR A 224 18.81 2.40 10.43
C THR A 224 18.71 1.70 9.07
N MET A 225 18.70 2.45 7.97
CA MET A 225 18.66 1.89 6.62
C MET A 225 19.91 1.08 6.31
N LYS A 226 21.10 1.58 6.66
CA LYS A 226 22.37 0.82 6.54
C LYS A 226 22.35 -0.46 7.35
N ARG A 227 21.87 -0.42 8.59
CA ARG A 227 21.83 -1.58 9.48
C ARG A 227 20.91 -2.69 8.96
N VAL A 228 19.80 -2.33 8.30
CA VAL A 228 18.86 -3.31 7.75
C VAL A 228 19.13 -3.66 6.29
N GLU A 229 20.10 -3.01 5.65
CA GLU A 229 20.38 -3.15 4.23
C GLU A 229 20.60 -4.60 3.79
N LEU A 230 21.44 -5.36 4.51
CA LEU A 230 21.74 -6.74 4.15
C LEU A 230 20.47 -7.61 4.11
N PHE A 231 19.62 -7.50 5.14
CA PHE A 231 18.35 -8.23 5.20
C PHE A 231 17.32 -7.65 4.22
N GLY A 232 17.32 -6.33 4.04
CA GLY A 232 16.47 -5.65 3.10
C GLY A 232 16.75 -6.09 1.65
N LEU A 233 18.01 -6.37 1.31
CA LEU A 233 18.35 -6.93 0.02
C LEU A 233 18.01 -8.42 -0.10
N THR A 234 18.16 -9.25 0.95
CA THR A 234 17.69 -10.64 0.85
C THR A 234 16.18 -10.69 0.60
N PHE A 235 15.43 -9.79 1.24
CA PHE A 235 14.00 -9.61 0.97
C PHE A 235 13.73 -9.10 -0.45
N PHE A 236 14.52 -8.14 -0.93
CA PHE A 236 14.44 -7.64 -2.31
C PHE A 236 14.72 -8.76 -3.32
N ALA A 237 15.80 -9.51 -3.18
CA ALA A 237 16.15 -10.61 -4.09
C ALA A 237 15.08 -11.72 -4.11
N ALA A 238 14.42 -11.97 -2.97
CA ALA A 238 13.36 -12.97 -2.86
C ALA A 238 12.02 -12.50 -3.45
N LEU A 239 11.65 -11.23 -3.27
CA LEU A 239 10.30 -10.74 -3.63
C LEU A 239 10.24 -9.85 -4.88
N HIS A 240 11.32 -9.15 -5.22
CA HIS A 240 11.37 -8.33 -6.42
C HIS A 240 11.02 -9.12 -7.69
N PRO A 241 11.51 -10.36 -7.91
CA PRO A 241 11.09 -11.17 -9.05
C PRO A 241 9.58 -11.30 -9.16
N SER A 242 8.87 -11.57 -8.06
CA SER A 242 7.40 -11.67 -8.03
C SER A 242 6.71 -10.34 -8.30
N ILE A 243 7.39 -9.21 -8.04
CA ILE A 243 6.88 -7.87 -8.32
C ILE A 243 7.08 -7.52 -9.79
N ILE A 244 8.24 -7.83 -10.40
CA ILE A 244 8.54 -7.38 -11.76
C ILE A 244 8.34 -8.44 -12.85
N CYS A 245 8.02 -9.68 -12.47
CA CYS A 245 7.76 -10.73 -13.45
C CYS A 245 6.62 -10.35 -14.40
N SER A 246 6.74 -10.84 -15.62
CA SER A 246 5.71 -10.80 -16.64
C SER A 246 4.65 -11.89 -16.43
N SER A 247 5.01 -12.98 -15.74
CA SER A 247 4.08 -14.04 -15.37
C SER A 247 2.89 -13.52 -14.55
N THR A 248 1.69 -13.98 -14.91
CA THR A 248 0.47 -13.76 -14.14
C THR A 248 0.27 -14.79 -13.02
N GLU A 249 1.20 -15.74 -12.89
CA GLU A 249 1.14 -16.90 -12.00
C GLU A 249 2.40 -17.01 -11.14
N ALA A 250 2.91 -15.86 -10.69
CA ALA A 250 4.10 -15.79 -9.85
C ALA A 250 3.86 -16.28 -8.42
N PHE A 251 2.66 -16.02 -7.90
CA PHE A 251 2.29 -16.28 -6.52
C PHE A 251 0.81 -16.66 -6.40
N ASP A 252 0.55 -17.84 -5.87
CA ASP A 252 -0.79 -18.30 -5.48
C ASP A 252 -0.89 -18.31 -3.95
N ILE A 253 -1.50 -17.27 -3.40
CA ILE A 253 -1.60 -17.10 -1.94
C ILE A 253 -2.46 -18.19 -1.28
N GLU A 254 -3.50 -18.69 -1.96
CA GLU A 254 -4.36 -19.73 -1.40
C GLU A 254 -3.58 -21.04 -1.30
N LEU A 255 -2.81 -21.35 -2.34
CA LEU A 255 -1.96 -22.53 -2.34
C LEU A 255 -0.80 -22.40 -1.33
N VAL A 256 -0.19 -21.22 -1.19
CA VAL A 256 0.84 -20.97 -0.16
C VAL A 256 0.28 -21.20 1.24
N LEU A 257 -0.91 -20.67 1.54
CA LEU A 257 -1.52 -20.81 2.86
C LEU A 257 -1.94 -22.25 3.16
N THR A 258 -2.54 -22.95 2.19
CA THR A 258 -3.00 -24.34 2.36
C THR A 258 -1.87 -25.36 2.37
N SER A 259 -0.70 -25.02 1.84
CA SER A 259 0.49 -25.87 1.82
C SER A 259 1.56 -25.46 2.83
N GLU A 260 1.26 -24.53 3.74
CA GLU A 260 2.23 -24.00 4.71
C GLU A 260 3.52 -23.45 4.06
N GLY A 261 3.41 -22.95 2.84
CA GLY A 261 4.52 -22.39 2.07
C GLY A 261 5.32 -23.38 1.22
N GLU A 262 4.95 -24.67 1.20
CA GLU A 262 5.62 -25.66 0.33
C GLU A 262 5.31 -25.49 -1.16
N LYS A 263 4.16 -24.89 -1.50
CA LYS A 263 3.68 -24.71 -2.87
C LYS A 263 3.13 -23.30 -3.07
N GLY A 264 2.90 -22.93 -4.34
CA GLY A 264 2.26 -21.66 -4.71
C GLY A 264 3.25 -20.53 -5.01
N PHE A 265 4.55 -20.75 -4.82
CA PHE A 265 5.58 -19.92 -5.43
C PHE A 265 6.03 -20.54 -6.76
N ASN A 266 6.03 -19.75 -7.82
CA ASN A 266 6.53 -20.19 -9.12
C ASN A 266 8.00 -19.79 -9.28
N GLU A 267 8.92 -20.75 -9.09
CA GLU A 267 10.36 -20.50 -9.18
C GLU A 267 10.84 -20.12 -10.59
N ASP A 268 10.08 -20.44 -11.63
CA ASP A 268 10.48 -20.13 -13.02
C ASP A 268 10.51 -18.62 -13.28
N ILE A 269 9.83 -17.81 -12.45
CA ILE A 269 9.92 -16.34 -12.53
C ILE A 269 11.35 -15.85 -12.32
N LEU A 270 12.17 -16.58 -11.55
CA LEU A 270 13.57 -16.24 -11.32
C LEU A 270 14.43 -16.41 -12.58
N ARG A 271 13.93 -17.17 -13.56
CA ARG A 271 14.58 -17.48 -14.83
C ARG A 271 14.01 -16.66 -16.00
N GLU A 272 13.08 -15.73 -15.75
CA GLU A 272 12.54 -14.86 -16.80
C GLU A 272 13.67 -14.03 -17.46
N PRO A 273 13.68 -13.88 -18.79
CA PRO A 273 14.64 -13.03 -19.47
C PRO A 273 14.60 -11.59 -18.93
N GLY A 274 15.75 -10.98 -18.65
CA GLY A 274 15.85 -9.65 -18.04
C GLY A 274 15.99 -9.67 -16.52
N MET A 275 15.68 -10.78 -15.85
CA MET A 275 15.72 -10.84 -14.38
C MET A 275 17.14 -10.65 -13.83
N ILE A 276 18.15 -11.22 -14.50
CA ILE A 276 19.56 -11.07 -14.13
C ILE A 276 20.02 -9.64 -14.37
N GLU A 277 19.59 -9.01 -15.46
CA GLU A 277 19.96 -7.64 -15.80
C GLU A 277 19.36 -6.62 -14.82
N GLU A 278 18.12 -6.85 -14.37
CA GLU A 278 17.42 -5.99 -13.40
C GLU A 278 17.98 -6.15 -11.98
N LEU A 279 18.27 -7.39 -11.54
CA LEU A 279 18.71 -7.67 -10.17
C LEU A 279 20.22 -7.70 -9.99
N GLY A 280 20.95 -8.12 -11.02
CA GLY A 280 22.38 -8.40 -10.99
C GLY A 280 23.19 -7.25 -10.41
N PRO A 281 23.02 -6.00 -10.89
CA PRO A 281 23.76 -4.86 -10.35
C PRO A 281 23.56 -4.64 -8.84
N ASP A 282 22.35 -4.83 -8.32
CA ASP A 282 22.05 -4.63 -6.89
C ASP A 282 22.60 -5.79 -6.04
N ILE A 283 22.57 -7.02 -6.57
CA ILE A 283 23.18 -8.19 -5.91
C ILE A 283 24.70 -8.05 -5.88
N THR A 284 25.33 -7.67 -7.00
CA THR A 284 26.78 -7.43 -7.09
C THR A 284 27.21 -6.37 -6.08
N ASP A 285 26.53 -5.21 -6.08
CA ASP A 285 26.83 -4.12 -5.15
C ASP A 285 26.72 -4.54 -3.68
N LEU A 286 25.75 -5.39 -3.31
CA LEU A 286 25.68 -5.93 -1.95
C LEU A 286 26.83 -6.89 -1.63
N VAL A 287 27.16 -7.81 -2.53
CA VAL A 287 28.29 -8.73 -2.33
C VAL A 287 29.57 -7.93 -2.14
N GLU A 288 29.75 -6.87 -2.94
CA GLU A 288 30.89 -5.94 -2.86
C GLU A 288 30.92 -5.12 -1.55
N ARG A 289 29.77 -4.79 -0.97
CA ARG A 289 29.72 -3.95 0.24
C ARG A 289 29.76 -4.75 1.54
N HIS A 290 29.27 -5.99 1.54
CA HIS A 290 29.09 -6.78 2.77
C HIS A 290 29.95 -8.03 2.85
N PHE A 291 30.51 -8.52 1.73
CA PHE A 291 31.21 -9.81 1.70
C PHE A 291 32.65 -9.75 1.18
N SER A 292 33.13 -8.61 0.65
CA SER A 292 34.50 -8.50 0.11
C SER A 292 35.58 -8.26 1.17
N ALA A 293 35.20 -8.19 2.44
CA ALA A 293 36.13 -8.16 3.58
C ALA A 293 36.37 -9.57 4.16
N LEU A 294 35.88 -10.63 3.51
CA LEU A 294 36.06 -12.03 3.89
C LEU A 294 37.18 -12.67 3.04
N ASP A 295 38.36 -12.07 3.03
CA ASP A 295 39.61 -12.67 2.57
C ASP A 295 40.68 -12.55 3.67
#